data_AF-A0A2T5J7B2-F1
#
_entry.id   AF-A0A2T5J7B2-F1
#
_cell.length_a   1.000
_cell.length_b   1.000
_cell.length_c   1.000
_cell.angle_alpha   90.00
_cell.angle_beta   90.00
_cell.angle_gamma   90.00
#
_symmetry.space_group_name_H-M   'P 1'
#
loop_
_entity.id
_entity.type
_entity.pdbx_description
1 polymer ?
#
loop_
_entity_poly.entity_id
_entity_poly.type
_entity_poly.pdbx_seq_one_letter_code
_entity_poly.pdbx_strand_id
1 'polypeptide(L)'
;MLTMTTHTLEKLEQLLKTAGYRVRYEKGNFKTGACMLLSSKMVMVNKYANLESRINAVAQLIREVEIDINLLDDRQFAFLQTLKQTTLEL
;
A
#
# COMPACT_ATOMS: atom_id res chain seq x y z
N MET A 1 -0.27 6.23 14.86
CA MET A 1 -1.38 6.66 13.96
C MET A 1 -0.80 7.01 12.60
N LEU A 2 -1.34 6.45 11.52
CA LEU A 2 -0.97 6.86 10.17
C LEU A 2 -1.52 8.27 9.92
N THR A 3 -0.65 9.21 9.55
CA THR A 3 -1.08 10.54 9.12
C THR A 3 -1.51 10.48 7.66
N MET A 4 -2.70 11.01 7.36
CA MET A 4 -3.28 11.02 6.01
C MET A 4 -2.69 12.14 5.16
N THR A 5 -1.38 12.07 4.92
CA THR A 5 -0.61 13.06 4.14
C THR A 5 -0.07 12.44 2.85
N THR A 6 0.22 13.27 1.86
CA THR A 6 0.87 12.86 0.61
C THR A 6 2.18 12.13 0.87
N HIS A 7 2.93 12.56 1.89
CA HIS A 7 4.17 11.92 2.30
C HIS A 7 3.98 10.47 2.77
N THR A 8 2.87 10.17 3.46
CA THR A 8 2.53 8.79 3.85
C THR A 8 2.20 7.95 2.62
N LEU A 9 1.46 8.51 1.65
CA LEU A 9 1.18 7.83 0.39
C LEU A 9 2.46 7.48 -0.36
N GLU A 10 3.38 8.45 -0.50
CA GLU A 10 4.68 8.23 -1.16
C GLU A 10 5.49 7.12 -0.47
N LYS A 11 5.50 7.08 0.86
CA LYS A 11 6.16 5.99 1.62
C LYS A 11 5.57 4.62 1.32
N LEU A 12 4.25 4.52 1.24
CA LEU A 12 3.56 3.27 0.90
C LEU A 12 3.88 2.83 -0.53
N GLU A 13 3.90 3.77 -1.47
CA GLU A 13 4.28 3.50 -2.86
C GLU A 13 5.74 3.06 -2.99
N GLN A 14 6.66 3.69 -2.25
CA GLN A 14 8.06 3.28 -2.20
C GLN A 14 8.21 1.87 -1.63
N LEU A 15 7.52 1.55 -0.52
CA LEU A 15 7.54 0.22 0.07
C LEU A 15 7.10 -0.85 -0.96
N LEU A 16 5.99 -0.61 -1.65
CA LEU A 16 5.51 -1.49 -2.70
C LEU A 16 6.53 -1.63 -3.83
N LYS A 17 7.17 -0.53 -4.24
CA LYS A 17 8.20 -0.54 -5.27
C LYS A 17 9.41 -1.38 -4.87
N THR A 18 9.89 -1.25 -3.63
CA THR A 18 10.98 -2.07 -3.08
C THR A 18 10.60 -3.54 -3.01
N ALA A 19 9.35 -3.83 -2.63
CA ALA A 19 8.78 -5.17 -2.64
C ALA A 19 8.57 -5.76 -4.05
N GLY A 20 8.89 -5.00 -5.11
CA GLY A 20 8.78 -5.42 -6.50
C GLY A 20 7.40 -5.20 -7.13
N TYR A 21 6.52 -4.45 -6.47
CA TYR A 21 5.21 -4.08 -6.99
C TYR A 21 5.25 -2.75 -7.76
N ARG A 22 4.46 -2.66 -8.83
CA ARG A 22 4.29 -1.42 -9.59
C ARG A 22 2.95 -0.78 -9.30
N VAL A 23 2.96 0.45 -8.80
CA VAL A 23 1.73 1.23 -8.57
C VAL A 23 1.35 1.97 -9.85
N ARG A 24 0.10 1.83 -10.29
CA ARG A 24 -0.50 2.56 -11.41
C ARG A 24 -1.83 3.16 -11.03
N TYR A 25 -2.06 4.38 -11.50
CA TYR A 25 -3.33 5.08 -11.32
C TYR A 25 -4.20 4.85 -12.55
N GLU A 26 -5.34 4.22 -12.36
CA GLU A 26 -6.24 3.80 -13.45
C GLU A 26 -7.67 4.29 -13.23
N LYS A 27 -8.39 4.47 -14.34
CA LYS A 27 -9.82 4.81 -14.33
C LYS A 27 -10.64 3.53 -14.18
N GLY A 28 -10.63 2.93 -12.99
CA GLY A 28 -11.38 1.71 -12.69
C GLY A 28 -12.42 1.92 -11.60
N ASN A 29 -13.58 1.26 -11.73
CA ASN A 29 -14.55 1.15 -10.64
C ASN A 29 -14.10 0.06 -9.64
N PHE A 30 -13.01 0.32 -8.93
CA PHE A 30 -12.48 -0.59 -7.92
C PHE A 30 -13.38 -0.51 -6.68
N LYS A 31 -14.10 -1.59 -6.35
CA LYS A 31 -15.04 -1.63 -5.21
C LYS A 31 -14.41 -1.21 -3.88
N THR A 32 -13.09 -1.39 -3.74
CA THR A 32 -12.29 -1.10 -2.53
C THR A 32 -11.29 0.05 -2.73
N GLY A 33 -11.38 0.82 -3.83
CA GLY A 33 -10.48 1.95 -4.10
C GLY A 33 -9.10 1.58 -4.67
N ALA A 34 -8.63 0.36 -4.48
CA ALA A 34 -7.47 -0.21 -5.17
C ALA A 34 -7.65 -1.71 -5.44
N CYS A 35 -7.02 -2.20 -6.51
CA CYS A 35 -6.98 -3.61 -6.87
C CYS A 35 -5.53 -4.01 -7.15
N MET A 36 -5.13 -5.20 -6.73
CA MET A 36 -3.81 -5.73 -7.04
C MET A 36 -3.90 -6.95 -7.96
N LEU A 37 -3.08 -6.93 -9.00
CA LEU A 37 -2.80 -8.06 -9.87
C LEU A 37 -1.58 -8.81 -9.33
N LEU A 38 -1.83 -9.88 -8.58
CA LEU A 38 -0.79 -10.77 -8.04
C LEU A 38 0.09 -11.36 -9.14
N SER A 39 -0.50 -11.76 -10.28
CA SER A 39 0.23 -12.35 -11.42
C SER A 39 1.28 -11.42 -12.05
N SER A 40 1.05 -10.11 -12.00
CA SER A 40 1.94 -9.11 -12.61
C SER A 40 2.61 -8.21 -11.58
N LYS A 41 2.45 -8.50 -10.28
CA LYS A 41 2.84 -7.63 -9.16
C LYS A 41 2.45 -6.16 -9.40
N MET A 42 1.24 -5.91 -9.89
CA MET A 42 0.80 -4.56 -10.25
C MET A 42 -0.33 -4.12 -9.32
N VAL A 43 -0.18 -2.95 -8.70
CA VAL A 43 -1.19 -2.31 -7.85
C VAL A 43 -1.86 -1.22 -8.66
N MET A 44 -3.16 -1.36 -8.88
CA MET A 44 -3.99 -0.34 -9.52
C MET A 44 -4.76 0.45 -8.46
N VAL A 45 -4.53 1.75 -8.41
CA VAL A 45 -5.21 2.67 -7.50
C VAL A 45 -6.21 3.51 -8.30
N ASN A 46 -7.42 3.70 -7.76
CA ASN A 46 -8.41 4.55 -8.40
C ASN A 46 -7.91 6.00 -8.48
N LYS A 47 -7.79 6.54 -9.69
CA LYS A 47 -7.37 7.94 -9.85
C LYS A 47 -8.39 8.96 -9.31
N TYR A 48 -9.65 8.57 -9.15
CA TYR A 48 -10.71 9.44 -8.64
C TYR A 48 -10.83 9.40 -7.10
N ALA A 49 -10.14 8.46 -6.44
CA ALA A 49 -10.11 8.40 -4.99
C ALA A 49 -9.39 9.61 -4.39
N ASN A 50 -9.88 10.10 -3.25
CA ASN A 50 -9.23 11.14 -2.46
C ASN A 50 -7.97 10.58 -1.76
N LEU A 51 -7.12 11.46 -1.23
CA LEU A 51 -5.84 11.10 -0.62
C LEU A 51 -6.00 10.02 0.47
N GLU A 52 -6.96 10.21 1.37
CA GLU A 52 -7.23 9.28 2.47
C GLU A 52 -7.65 7.90 1.96
N SER A 53 -8.56 7.84 0.99
CA SER A 53 -8.99 6.57 0.37
C SER A 53 -7.84 5.86 -0.33
N ARG A 54 -6.95 6.59 -1.01
CA ARG A 54 -5.74 6.01 -1.62
C ARG A 54 -4.80 5.43 -0.57
N ILE A 55 -4.52 6.19 0.50
CA ILE A 55 -3.66 5.74 1.60
C ILE A 55 -4.23 4.47 2.23
N ASN A 56 -5.52 4.47 2.58
CA ASN A 56 -6.18 3.31 3.16
C ASN A 56 -6.16 2.10 2.24
N ALA A 57 -6.47 2.28 0.94
CA ALA A 57 -6.48 1.18 -0.02
C ALA A 57 -5.09 0.57 -0.22
N VAL A 58 -4.05 1.40 -0.34
CA VAL A 58 -2.67 0.93 -0.48
C VAL A 58 -2.16 0.28 0.81
N ALA A 59 -2.44 0.88 1.98
CA ALA A 59 -2.06 0.33 3.27
C ALA A 59 -2.76 -1.01 3.55
N GLN A 60 -4.02 -1.16 3.17
CA GLN A 60 -4.73 -2.43 3.25
C GLN A 60 -4.08 -3.48 2.34
N LEU A 61 -3.79 -3.14 1.08
CA LEU A 61 -3.10 -4.05 0.17
C LEU A 61 -1.75 -4.52 0.72
N ILE A 62 -0.93 -3.61 1.25
CA ILE A 62 0.37 -3.93 1.87
C ILE A 62 0.23 -4.91 3.04
N ARG A 63 -0.88 -4.85 3.79
CA ARG A 63 -1.16 -5.79 4.88
C ARG A 63 -1.54 -7.17 4.36
N GLU A 64 -2.31 -7.23 3.28
CA GLU A 64 -2.78 -8.47 2.67
C GLU A 64 -1.68 -9.18 1.86
N VAL A 65 -0.71 -8.45 1.33
CA VAL A 65 0.40 -9.08 0.60
C VAL A 65 1.53 -9.59 1.48
N GLU A 66 2.10 -10.71 1.04
CA GLU A 66 3.42 -11.13 1.46
C GLU A 66 4.46 -10.25 0.76
N ILE A 67 5.14 -9.45 1.57
CA ILE A 67 6.32 -8.68 1.20
C ILE A 67 7.53 -9.40 1.77
N ASP A 68 8.50 -9.68 0.91
CA ASP A 68 9.78 -10.24 1.34
C ASP A 68 10.56 -9.18 2.10
N ILE A 69 10.73 -9.41 3.40
CA ILE A 69 11.42 -8.49 4.32
C ILE A 69 12.90 -8.34 3.97
N ASN A 70 13.50 -9.30 3.24
CA ASN A 70 14.90 -9.21 2.82
C ASN A 70 15.13 -8.15 1.74
N LEU A 71 14.05 -7.72 1.06
CA LEU A 71 14.12 -6.63 0.09
C LEU A 71 14.05 -5.26 0.76
N LEU A 72 13.57 -5.19 2.01
CA LEU A 72 13.29 -3.93 2.70
C LEU A 72 14.50 -3.44 3.49
N ASP A 73 14.67 -2.13 3.57
CA ASP A 73 15.58 -1.49 4.53
C ASP A 73 14.97 -1.42 5.94
N ASP A 74 15.80 -1.16 6.96
CA ASP A 74 15.36 -1.10 8.36
C ASP A 74 14.16 -0.16 8.60
N ARG A 75 14.10 0.97 7.87
CA ARG A 75 13.01 1.94 8.02
C ARG A 75 11.73 1.41 7.40
N GLN A 76 11.83 0.82 6.22
CA GLN A 76 10.72 0.17 5.52
C GLN A 76 10.17 -1.02 6.31
N PHE A 77 11.05 -1.84 6.88
CA PHE A 77 10.67 -2.94 7.74
C PHE A 77 9.91 -2.47 8.98
N ALA A 78 10.43 -1.49 9.71
CA ALA A 78 9.75 -0.91 10.86
C ALA A 78 8.38 -0.30 10.49
N PHE A 79 8.29 0.34 9.31
CA PHE A 79 7.04 0.88 8.80
C PHE A 79 6.02 -0.22 8.47
N LEU A 80 6.45 -1.29 7.78
CA LEU A 80 5.62 -2.46 7.49
C LEU A 80 5.11 -3.11 8.79
N GLN A 81 5.96 -3.26 9.80
CA GLN A 81 5.56 -3.79 11.09
C GLN A 81 4.48 -2.93 11.75
N THR A 82 4.65 -1.59 11.71
CA THR A 82 3.64 -0.64 12.23
C THR A 82 2.30 -0.79 11.50
N LEU A 83 2.33 -0.93 10.17
CA LEU A 83 1.13 -1.15 9.34
C LEU A 83 0.42 -2.46 9.73
N LYS A 84 1.16 -3.57 9.87
CA LYS A 84 0.58 -4.87 10.24
C LYS A 84 0.04 -4.88 11.68
N GLN A 85 0.72 -4.22 12.62
CA GLN A 85 0.30 -4.13 14.02
C GLN A 85 -0.99 -3.32 14.23
N THR A 86 -1.36 -2.44 13.30
CA THR A 86 -2.58 -1.61 13.39
C THR A 86 -3.87 -2.41 13.11
N THR A 87 -3.80 -3.75 13.04
CA THR A 87 -4.94 -4.65 12.77
C THR A 87 -5.18 -5.62 13.93
N LEU A 88 -5.08 -5.12 15.16
CA LEU A 88 -5.67 -5.74 16.34
C LEU A 88 -6.88 -4.90 16.76
N GLU A 89 -7.95 -4.99 15.97
CA GLU A 89 -9.29 -4.74 16.52
C GLU A 89 -9.86 -6.12 16.89
N LEU A 90 -9.87 -6.37 18.20
CA LEU A 90 -10.67 -7.39 18.89
C LEU A 90 -12.15 -7.00 18.83
#